data_AF-A0A537TK68-F1
#
_entry.id   AF-A0A537TK68-F1
#
_cell.length_a   1.000
_cell.length_b   1.000
_cell.length_c   1.000
_cell.angle_alpha   90.00
_cell.angle_beta   90.00
_cell.angle_gamma   90.00
#
_symmetry.space_group_name_H-M   'P 1'
#
loop_
_entity.id
_entity.type
_entity.pdbx_description
1 polymer ?
#
loop_
_entity_poly.entity_id
_entity_poly.type
_entity_poly.pdbx_seq_one_letter_code
_entity_poly.pdbx_strand_id
1 'polypeptide(L)'
;MRLEVAAGLSAAAIVWITLTLVGLVRAAEPVPLPKTGQCPSGYASEADYCVPMRRDAPIAVPKTGQCPSGFVQSGDYCSEMRRLPWGARAK
;
A
#
# COMPACT_ATOMS: atom_id res chain seq x y z
N MET A 1 34.91 3.64 -8.96
CA MET A 1 33.92 4.73 -8.92
C MET A 1 34.57 6.03 -9.36
N ARG A 2 34.32 6.50 -10.59
CA ARG A 2 34.71 7.87 -11.03
C ARG A 2 33.40 8.62 -11.26
N LEU A 3 33.09 9.53 -10.35
CA LEU A 3 31.94 10.42 -10.44
C LEU A 3 32.36 11.56 -11.36
N GLU A 4 32.15 11.38 -12.67
CA GLU A 4 32.32 12.45 -13.66
C GLU A 4 31.12 13.39 -13.50
N VAL A 5 31.22 14.30 -12.52
CA VAL A 5 30.30 15.42 -12.36
C VAL A 5 30.61 16.40 -13.49
N ALA A 6 30.07 16.11 -14.68
CA ALA A 6 30.23 16.94 -15.85
C ALA A 6 29.58 18.31 -15.56
N ALA A 7 30.46 19.28 -15.32
CA ALA A 7 30.17 20.69 -15.31
C ALA A 7 29.39 21.09 -16.58
N GLY A 8 28.24 21.76 -16.41
CA GLY A 8 27.54 22.43 -17.52
C GLY A 8 26.04 22.21 -17.66
N LEU A 9 25.34 21.58 -16.71
CA LEU A 9 23.88 21.47 -16.80
C LEU A 9 23.22 22.77 -16.30
N SER A 10 22.57 23.49 -17.22
CA SER A 10 21.79 24.69 -16.92
C SER A 10 20.84 24.46 -15.73
N ALA A 11 20.57 25.48 -14.93
CA ALA A 11 19.66 25.39 -13.78
C ALA A 11 18.31 24.72 -14.16
N ALA A 12 17.88 24.88 -15.42
CA ALA A 12 16.74 24.19 -16.00
C ALA A 12 16.87 22.66 -16.00
N ALA A 13 18.02 22.10 -16.38
CA ALA A 13 18.24 20.65 -16.39
C ALA A 13 18.22 20.05 -14.98
N ILE A 14 18.74 20.77 -13.98
CA ILE A 14 18.64 20.36 -12.57
C ILE A 14 17.16 20.34 -12.14
N VAL A 15 16.39 21.37 -12.49
CA VAL A 15 14.94 21.42 -12.21
C VAL A 15 14.21 20.23 -12.85
N TRP A 16 14.47 19.92 -14.12
CA TRP A 16 13.86 18.77 -14.81
C TRP A 16 14.23 17.42 -14.16
N ILE A 17 15.49 17.23 -13.77
CA ILE A 17 15.94 16.01 -13.09
C ILE A 17 15.27 15.88 -11.71
N THR A 18 15.17 16.98 -10.95
CA THR A 18 14.46 16.96 -9.65
C THR A 18 12.96 16.70 -9.81
N LEU A 19 12.30 17.26 -10.84
CA LEU A 19 10.88 17.04 -11.11
C LEU A 19 10.57 15.59 -11.48
N THR A 20 11.42 14.97 -12.28
CA THR A 20 11.26 13.57 -12.71
C THR A 20 11.50 12.58 -11.56
N LEU A 21 12.44 12.88 -10.66
CA LEU A 21 12.69 12.06 -9.45
C LEU A 21 11.51 12.07 -8.46
N VAL A 22 10.82 13.20 -8.28
CA VAL A 22 9.69 13.31 -7.34
C VAL A 22 8.46 12.51 -7.80
N GLY A 23 8.33 12.21 -9.09
CA GLY A 23 7.19 11.49 -9.65
C GLY A 23 7.12 9.98 -9.37
N LEU A 24 8.18 9.38 -8.79
CA LEU A 24 8.28 7.92 -8.59
C LEU A 24 7.65 7.40 -7.28
N VAL A 25 6.83 8.19 -6.58
CA VAL A 25 6.13 7.71 -5.37
C VAL A 25 5.15 6.60 -5.77
N ARG A 26 5.53 5.34 -5.52
CA ARG A 26 4.69 4.17 -5.82
C ARG A 26 3.54 4.08 -4.81
N ALA A 27 2.37 3.67 -5.30
CA ALA A 27 1.20 3.40 -4.48
C ALA A 27 1.51 2.36 -3.40
N ALA A 28 1.02 2.59 -2.18
CA ALA A 28 1.17 1.66 -1.06
C ALA A 28 0.54 0.31 -1.42
N GLU A 29 1.37 -0.72 -1.50
CA GLU A 29 0.94 -2.10 -1.73
C GLU A 29 0.43 -2.74 -0.44
N PRO A 30 -0.61 -3.59 -0.51
CA PRO A 30 -1.12 -4.29 0.66
C PRO A 30 -0.06 -5.27 1.17
N VAL A 31 0.21 -5.21 2.47
CA VAL A 31 1.23 -6.04 3.15
C VAL A 31 0.59 -7.27 3.81
N PRO A 32 1.34 -8.37 3.97
CA PRO A 32 0.89 -9.53 4.74
C PRO A 32 0.63 -9.16 6.20
N LEU A 33 -0.45 -9.69 6.76
CA LEU A 33 -0.88 -9.42 8.13
C LEU A 33 -0.70 -10.67 9.00
N PRO A 34 -0.31 -10.54 10.28
CA PRO A 34 -0.27 -11.67 11.18
C PRO A 34 -1.69 -12.18 11.44
N LYS A 35 -1.86 -13.51 11.43
CA LYS A 35 -3.14 -14.17 11.60
C LYS A 35 -3.52 -14.24 13.08
N THR A 36 -4.29 -13.27 13.56
CA THR A 36 -4.87 -13.26 14.92
C THR A 36 -6.24 -13.93 15.03
N GLY A 37 -6.82 -14.34 13.89
CA GLY A 37 -8.17 -14.90 13.79
C GLY A 37 -8.56 -15.20 12.35
N GLN A 38 -9.84 -15.00 12.02
CA GLN A 38 -10.34 -15.17 10.65
C GLN A 38 -9.77 -14.05 9.75
N CYS A 39 -9.12 -14.41 8.63
CA CYS A 39 -8.60 -13.39 7.71
C CYS A 39 -9.74 -12.51 7.15
N PRO A 40 -9.49 -11.20 6.99
CA PRO A 40 -10.49 -10.29 6.43
C PRO A 40 -10.79 -10.68 4.98
N SER A 41 -11.97 -10.28 4.48
CA SER A 41 -12.37 -10.51 3.08
C SER A 41 -11.23 -10.15 2.14
N GLY A 42 -10.99 -11.03 1.15
CA GLY A 42 -9.96 -11.03 0.09
C GLY A 42 -8.49 -10.93 0.52
N TYR A 43 -8.22 -11.36 1.74
CA TYR A 43 -6.94 -11.94 2.12
C TYR A 43 -7.07 -13.47 2.15
N ALA A 44 -6.06 -14.17 1.65
CA ALA A 44 -5.92 -15.62 1.77
C ALA A 44 -5.21 -15.96 3.08
N SER A 45 -5.62 -17.04 3.73
CA SER A 45 -4.94 -17.56 4.92
C SER A 45 -3.81 -18.47 4.50
N GLU A 46 -2.58 -18.00 4.68
CA GLU A 46 -1.33 -18.73 4.39
C GLU A 46 -0.58 -18.93 5.71
N ALA A 47 -0.66 -20.13 6.27
CA ALA A 47 -0.10 -20.47 7.59
C ALA A 47 -0.54 -19.48 8.69
N ASP A 48 0.42 -18.76 9.28
CA ASP A 48 0.24 -17.76 10.35
C ASP A 48 0.04 -16.34 9.82
N TYR A 49 -0.16 -16.17 8.51
CA TYR A 49 -0.35 -14.87 7.89
C TYR A 49 -1.60 -14.82 7.00
N CYS A 50 -2.19 -13.64 6.92
CA CYS A 50 -3.21 -13.29 5.94
C CYS A 50 -2.52 -12.52 4.82
N VAL A 51 -2.47 -13.11 3.62
CA VAL A 51 -1.79 -12.55 2.44
C VAL A 51 -2.83 -11.94 1.51
N PRO A 52 -2.63 -10.71 1.00
CA PRO A 52 -3.58 -10.09 0.10
C PRO A 52 -3.66 -10.86 -1.23
N MET A 53 -4.88 -11.24 -1.64
CA MET A 53 -5.08 -12.01 -2.88
C MET A 53 -4.84 -11.16 -4.14
N ARG A 54 -4.87 -9.83 -4.02
CA ARG A 54 -4.70 -8.88 -5.12
C ARG A 54 -3.91 -7.67 -4.64
N ARG A 55 -3.22 -6.99 -5.57
CA ARG A 55 -2.55 -5.71 -5.30
C ARG A 55 -3.51 -4.61 -4.88
N ASP A 56 -4.79 -4.73 -5.25
CA ASP A 56 -5.85 -3.78 -4.89
C ASP A 56 -6.61 -4.16 -3.61
N ALA A 57 -6.09 -5.13 -2.83
CA ALA A 57 -6.71 -5.51 -1.56
C ALA A 57 -6.83 -4.30 -0.60
N PRO A 58 -7.95 -4.19 0.13
CA PRO A 58 -8.14 -3.13 1.10
C PRO A 58 -7.06 -3.26 2.17
N ILE A 59 -6.49 -2.14 2.59
CA ILE A 59 -5.50 -2.16 3.67
C ILE A 59 -6.23 -2.63 4.92
N ALA A 60 -5.76 -3.73 5.50
CA ALA A 60 -6.27 -4.21 6.78
C ALA A 60 -5.16 -4.16 7.82
N VAL A 61 -5.54 -3.94 9.08
CA VAL A 61 -4.62 -3.92 10.22
C VAL A 61 -5.21 -4.74 11.37
N PRO A 62 -4.38 -5.45 12.15
CA PRO A 62 -4.86 -6.19 13.31
C PRO A 62 -5.46 -5.23 14.33
N LYS A 63 -6.59 -5.62 14.92
CA LYS A 63 -7.30 -4.81 15.90
C LYS A 63 -6.58 -4.86 17.25
N THR A 64 -5.91 -3.78 17.62
CA THR A 64 -5.29 -3.61 18.96
C THR A 64 -6.16 -2.76 19.90
N GLY A 65 -7.34 -2.31 19.45
CA GLY A 65 -8.25 -1.43 20.20
C GLY A 65 -9.48 -1.04 19.37
N GLN A 66 -9.82 0.26 19.34
CA GLN A 66 -10.81 0.78 18.39
C GLN A 66 -10.19 0.97 17.00
N CYS A 67 -10.95 0.65 15.96
CA CYS A 67 -10.52 0.93 14.59
C CYS A 67 -10.43 2.44 14.36
N PRO A 68 -9.35 2.93 13.71
CA PRO A 68 -9.20 4.35 13.40
C PRO A 68 -10.27 4.83 12.42
N SER A 69 -10.53 6.14 12.41
CA SER A 69 -11.50 6.76 11.49
C SER A 69 -11.17 6.42 10.03
N GLY A 70 -12.19 5.96 9.28
CA GLY A 70 -12.00 5.50 7.90
C GLY A 70 -11.67 4.02 7.77
N PHE A 71 -11.63 3.27 8.87
CA PHE A 71 -11.56 1.81 8.87
C PHE A 71 -12.85 1.23 9.46
N VAL A 72 -13.29 0.10 8.91
CA VAL A 72 -14.42 -0.69 9.40
C VAL A 72 -13.92 -1.97 10.06
N GLN A 73 -14.61 -2.40 11.11
CA GLN A 73 -14.27 -3.63 11.79
C GLN A 73 -14.72 -4.84 10.95
N SER A 74 -13.78 -5.74 10.66
CA SER A 74 -14.00 -7.04 10.03
C SER A 74 -13.38 -8.12 10.92
N GLY A 75 -14.16 -8.57 11.91
CA GLY A 75 -13.71 -9.53 12.93
C GLY A 75 -12.60 -8.94 13.82
N ASP A 76 -11.45 -9.63 13.83
CA ASP A 76 -10.22 -9.26 14.57
C ASP A 76 -9.34 -8.23 13.82
N TYR A 77 -9.81 -7.72 12.68
CA TYR A 77 -9.08 -6.75 11.88
C TYR A 77 -9.91 -5.49 11.63
N CYS A 78 -9.22 -4.39 11.38
CA CYS A 78 -9.80 -3.15 10.88
C CYS A 78 -9.40 -3.01 9.41
N SER A 79 -10.37 -3.09 8.50
CA SER A 79 -10.15 -2.92 7.06
C SER A 79 -10.53 -1.50 6.62
N GLU A 80 -9.73 -0.89 5.76
CA GLU A 80 -9.97 0.47 5.25
C GLU A 80 -11.32 0.53 4.51
N MET A 81 -12.14 1.52 4.86
CA MET A 81 -13.39 1.86 4.18
C MET A 81 -13.10 2.59 2.86
N ARG A 82 -12.15 2.10 2.07
CA ARG A 82 -11.75 2.79 0.84
C ARG A 82 -12.89 2.72 -0.17
N ARG A 83 -13.34 3.88 -0.63
CA ARG A 83 -14.38 4.08 -1.66
C ARG A 83 -13.92 3.68 -3.08
N LEU A 84 -13.10 2.64 -3.22
CA LEU A 84 -12.48 2.21 -4.49
C LEU A 84 -12.45 0.67 -4.62
N PRO A 85 -12.29 0.13 -5.85
CA PRO A 85 -13.24 -0.78 -6.50
C PRO A 85 -13.05 -2.27 -6.19
N TRP A 86 -12.82 -2.64 -4.92
CA TRP A 86 -12.76 -4.06 -4.59
C TRP A 86 -14.07 -4.80 -4.86
N GLY A 87 -15.20 -4.06 -4.79
CA GLY A 87 -16.52 -4.52 -5.23
C GLY A 87 -16.85 -4.25 -6.71
N ALA A 88 -16.06 -3.48 -7.46
CA ALA A 88 -16.40 -3.16 -8.86
C ALA A 88 -15.87 -4.19 -9.89
N ARG A 89 -15.18 -5.23 -9.43
CA ARG A 89 -14.67 -6.35 -10.25
C ARG A 89 -15.13 -7.73 -9.77
N ALA A 90 -16.26 -7.79 -9.06
CA ALA A 90 -17.03 -9.01 -8.90
C ALA A 90 -18.05 -9.09 -10.05
N LYS A 91 -17.57 -9.44 -11.25
CA LYS A 91 -18.39 -9.91 -12.37
C LYS A 91 -17.95 -11.33 -12.69
#